data_AF-A0A850SFM9-F1
#
_entry.id   AF-A0A850SFM9-F1
#
_cell.length_a   1.000
_cell.length_b   1.000
_cell.length_c   1.000
_cell.angle_alpha   90.00
_cell.angle_beta   90.00
_cell.angle_gamma   90.00
#
_symmetry.space_group_name_H-M   'P 1'
#
loop_
_entity.id
_entity.type
_entity.pdbx_description
1 polymer ?
#
loop_
_entity_poly.entity_id
_entity_poly.type
_entity_poly.pdbx_seq_one_letter_code
_entity_poly.pdbx_strand_id
1 'polypeptide(L)' 'LAGQGAPADADIVALNAGALLHLAGRASTLAEGGALARDTLRSGSPARVLAAFAEASHG' A
#
# COMPACT_ATOMS: atom_id res chain seq x y z
N LEU A 1 3.15 2.23 7.72
CA LEU A 1 4.36 2.63 6.94
C LEU A 1 5.63 2.70 7.78
N ALA A 2 5.59 3.26 8.99
CA ALA A 2 6.68 3.13 9.99
C ALA A 2 6.51 1.91 10.94
N GLY A 3 5.63 0.98 10.60
CA GLY A 3 5.29 -0.18 11.45
C GLY A 3 4.47 0.12 12.72
N GLN A 4 4.02 1.37 12.92
CA GLN A 4 3.38 1.82 14.17
C GLN A 4 1.83 1.81 14.16
N GLY A 5 1.20 1.30 13.09
CA GLY A 5 -0.28 1.24 13.00
C GLY A 5 -0.84 0.02 13.72
N ALA A 6 -2.11 0.06 14.13
CA ALA A 6 -2.77 -1.13 14.67
C ALA A 6 -2.90 -2.21 13.56
N PRO A 7 -2.93 -3.51 13.91
CA PRO A 7 -3.08 -4.57 12.93
C PRO A 7 -4.30 -4.39 12.02
N ALA A 8 -5.43 -3.96 12.58
CA ALA A 8 -6.65 -3.69 11.82
C ALA A 8 -6.49 -2.56 10.77
N ASP A 9 -5.73 -1.51 11.10
CA ASP A 9 -5.45 -0.42 10.16
C ASP A 9 -4.60 -0.92 9.00
N ALA A 10 -3.60 -1.75 9.29
CA ALA A 10 -2.74 -2.35 8.26
C ALA A 10 -3.55 -3.25 7.32
N ASP A 11 -4.51 -4.01 7.85
CA ASP A 11 -5.38 -4.87 7.07
C ASP A 11 -6.33 -4.08 6.16
N ILE A 12 -6.95 -3.00 6.66
CA ILE A 12 -7.82 -2.14 5.83
C ILE A 12 -7.01 -1.46 4.71
N VAL A 13 -5.81 -0.96 5.01
CA VAL A 13 -4.94 -0.35 4.00
C VAL A 13 -4.53 -1.38 2.96
N ALA A 14 -4.17 -2.59 3.36
CA ALA A 14 -3.81 -3.67 2.44
C ALA A 14 -5.00 -4.10 1.56
N LEU A 15 -6.21 -4.15 2.12
CA LEU A 15 -7.43 -4.46 1.38
C LEU A 15 -7.70 -3.41 0.29
N ASN A 16 -7.71 -2.13 0.67
CA ASN A 16 -7.99 -1.04 -0.28
C ASN A 16 -6.92 -0.95 -1.36
N ALA A 17 -5.64 -1.02 -0.99
CA ALA A 17 -4.54 -1.02 -1.95
C ALA A 17 -4.60 -2.24 -2.89
N GLY A 18 -4.93 -3.42 -2.36
CA GLY A 18 -5.09 -4.63 -3.16
C GLY A 18 -6.23 -4.54 -4.17
N ALA A 19 -7.37 -3.96 -3.77
CA ALA A 19 -8.48 -3.70 -4.68
C ALA A 19 -8.10 -2.72 -5.80
N LEU A 20 -7.37 -1.66 -5.48
CA LEU A 20 -6.87 -0.71 -6.48
C LEU A 20 -5.86 -1.34 -7.45
N LEU A 21 -4.98 -2.21 -6.96
CA LEU A 21 -4.04 -2.96 -7.81
C LEU A 21 -4.79 -3.87 -8.80
N HIS A 22 -5.85 -4.53 -8.34
CA HIS A 22 -6.69 -5.34 -9.22
C HIS A 22 -7.41 -4.47 -10.27
N LEU A 23 -8.06 -3.38 -9.84
CA LEU A 23 -8.77 -2.47 -10.75
C LEU A 23 -7.84 -1.83 -11.79
N ALA A 24 -6.58 -1.58 -11.43
CA ALA A 24 -5.56 -1.05 -12.33
C ALA A 24 -4.94 -2.12 -13.26
N GLY A 25 -5.42 -3.37 -13.22
CA GLY A 25 -4.87 -4.48 -14.02
C GLY A 25 -3.46 -4.91 -13.59
N ARG A 26 -3.03 -4.56 -12.36
CA ARG A 26 -1.72 -4.92 -11.79
C ARG A 26 -1.78 -6.18 -10.93
N ALA A 27 -2.97 -6.70 -10.67
CA ALA A 27 -3.21 -8.01 -10.09
C ALA A 27 -4.40 -8.66 -10.80
N SER A 28 -4.29 -9.95 -11.13
CA SER A 28 -5.34 -10.71 -11.81
C SER A 28 -6.55 -11.00 -10.92
N THR A 29 -6.35 -11.02 -9.60
CA THR A 29 -7.41 -11.26 -8.61
C THR A 29 -7.28 -10.34 -7.39
N LEU A 30 -8.36 -10.18 -6.63
CA LEU A 30 -8.33 -9.46 -5.35
C LEU A 30 -7.37 -10.09 -4.34
N ALA A 31 -7.26 -11.43 -4.33
CA ALA A 31 -6.35 -12.15 -3.44
C ALA A 31 -4.88 -11.84 -3.77
N GLU A 32 -4.53 -11.87 -5.05
CA GLU A 32 -3.20 -11.47 -5.53
C GLU A 32 -2.90 -10.00 -5.21
N GLY A 33 -3.87 -9.10 -5.46
CA GLY A 33 -3.72 -7.68 -5.13
C GLY A 33 -3.47 -7.46 -3.64
N GLY A 34 -4.21 -8.16 -2.78
CA GLY A 34 -4.02 -8.12 -1.34
C GLY A 34 -2.66 -8.66 -0.89
N ALA A 35 -2.15 -9.72 -1.52
CA ALA A 35 -0.81 -10.24 -1.23
C ALA A 35 0.28 -9.22 -1.62
N LEU A 36 0.20 -8.66 -2.83
CA LEU A 36 1.11 -7.61 -3.31
C LEU A 36 1.09 -6.37 -2.41
N ALA A 37 -0.09 -5.93 -1.98
CA ALA A 37 -0.23 -4.81 -1.07
C ALA A 37 0.45 -5.06 0.28
N ARG A 38 0.23 -6.24 0.89
CA ARG A 38 0.87 -6.61 2.16
C ARG A 38 2.39 -6.68 2.05
N ASP A 39 2.91 -7.33 1.01
CA ASP A 39 4.35 -7.42 0.77
C ASP A 39 4.98 -6.05 0.58
N THR A 40 4.30 -5.19 -0.18
CA THR A 40 4.73 -3.80 -0.41
C THR A 40 4.75 -3.01 0.90
N LEU A 41 3.71 -3.10 1.74
CA LEU A 41 3.68 -2.44 3.05
C LEU A 41 4.78 -2.96 3.98
N ARG A 42 5.02 -4.28 4.01
CA ARG A 42 6.09 -4.93 4.80
C ARG A 42 7.49 -4.49 4.38
N SER A 43 7.70 -4.20 3.09
CA SER A 43 9.00 -3.75 2.58
C SER A 43 9.42 -2.36 3.11
N GLY A 44 8.48 -1.58 3.66
CA GLY A 44 8.70 -0.19 4.04
C GLY A 44 8.90 0.77 2.86
N SER A 45 8.94 0.28 1.61
CA SER A 45 9.12 1.12 0.42
C SER A 45 8.09 2.24 0.24
N PRO A 46 6.79 2.08 0.61
CA PRO A 46 5.83 3.16 0.44
C PRO A 46 6.09 4.37 1.35
N ALA A 47 6.84 4.20 2.45
CA ALA A 47 7.24 5.33 3.28
C ALA A 47 8.14 6.31 2.50
N ARG A 48 9.05 5.80 1.65
CA ARG A 48 9.90 6.63 0.80
C ARG A 48 9.10 7.33 -0.29
N VAL A 49 8.16 6.62 -0.90
CA VAL A 49 7.25 7.19 -1.90
C VAL A 49 6.41 8.31 -1.29
N LEU A 50 5.85 8.08 -0.09
CA LEU A 50 5.05 9.08 0.61
C LEU A 50 5.88 10.31 0.98
N ALA A 51 7.12 10.15 1.44
CA ALA A 51 8.01 11.27 1.74
C ALA A 51 8.31 12.11 0.48
N ALA A 52 8.62 11.46 -0.63
CA ALA A 52 8.85 12.15 -1.91
C ALA A 52 7.59 12.86 -2.43
N PHE A 53 6.42 12.22 -2.30
CA PHE A 53 5.14 12.81 -2.68
C PHE A 53 4.81 14.03 -1.82
N ALA A 54 5.03 13.95 -0.50
CA ALA A 54 4.81 15.06 0.42
C ALA A 54 5.72 16.24 0.05
N GLU A 55 7.01 16.02 -0.18
CA GLU A 55 7.94 17.07 -0.61
C GLU A 55 7.47 17.75 -1.91
N ALA A 56 7.10 16.96 -2.93
CA ALA A 56 6.62 17.48 -4.20
C ALA A 56 5.28 18.24 -4.10
N SER A 57 4.48 17.97 -3.07
CA SER A 57 3.17 18.60 -2.89
C SER A 57 3.21 19.94 -2.16
N HIS A 58 4.38 20.36 -1.64
CA HIS A 58 4.59 21.66 -1.00
C HIS A 58 5.26 22.70 -1.93
N GLY A 59 5.29 22.43 -3.25
CA GLY A 59 5.83 23.34 -4.28
C GLY A 59 4.85 24.39 -4.78
#